data_AF-A0A4U6X5S9-F1
#
_entry.id   AF-A0A4U6X5S9-F1
#
_cell.length_a   1.000
_cell.length_b   1.000
_cell.length_c   1.000
_cell.angle_alpha   90.00
_cell.angle_beta   90.00
_cell.angle_gamma   90.00
#
_symmetry.space_group_name_H-M   'P 1'
#
loop_
_entity.id
_entity.type
_entity.pdbx_description
1 polymer ?
#
loop_
_entity_poly.entity_id
_entity_poly.type
_entity_poly.pdbx_seq_one_letter_code
_entity_poly.pdbx_strand_id
1 'polypeptide(L)'
;MSKKRTLDAFFSPSVKKSRKDEPGEVVRRSNHANYPIAISELPSSISKELSSLPARPGRDVNDQPDLDLVYFEPYVPSYLAKELFEFLRAELPFYRVEYDINRGGYQTHIRTPRYTTVFGLDETARFEEDGSVVDVRSGFKVDDKRYERYPPRPIPKCLDDLRRSTEAATDCRFNFCLVNYYASGTDSISFHSDDEKFLGPDPAIASFSLGARRDFLMKHKPIPPDDQNPHGPQPRQLKLPLASGDMILMRGRTQSNWLHSIPKRTGKNAEDGGRINITFRKAVVKDGTENYYNYNVGTGPVYRWDKTMREMRVSSAKDQLEGKQ
;
A
#
# COMPACT_ATOMS: atom_id res chain seq x y z
N MET A 1 -27.03 60.34 -17.50
CA MET A 1 -27.83 59.11 -17.76
C MET A 1 -26.93 57.89 -17.66
N SER A 2 -27.34 56.95 -16.84
CA SER A 2 -26.62 55.71 -16.49
C SER A 2 -26.54 54.74 -17.69
N LYS A 3 -25.34 54.24 -18.01
CA LYS A 3 -25.19 52.99 -18.76
C LYS A 3 -24.78 51.90 -17.76
N LYS A 4 -25.76 51.05 -17.44
CA LYS A 4 -25.61 49.84 -16.62
C LYS A 4 -24.53 48.94 -17.23
N ARG A 5 -23.49 48.63 -16.46
CA ARG A 5 -22.60 47.49 -16.71
C ARG A 5 -23.42 46.22 -16.45
N THR A 6 -23.61 45.38 -17.47
CA THR A 6 -24.21 44.06 -17.32
C THR A 6 -23.22 43.09 -16.68
N LEU A 7 -23.75 42.18 -15.84
CA LEU A 7 -23.04 41.21 -14.99
C LEU A 7 -22.38 40.04 -15.77
N ASP A 8 -22.38 40.08 -17.11
CA ASP A 8 -21.95 38.95 -17.95
C ASP A 8 -20.41 38.80 -18.10
N ALA A 9 -19.62 39.73 -17.54
CA ALA A 9 -18.16 39.68 -17.62
C ALA A 9 -17.50 38.72 -16.59
N PHE A 10 -18.27 38.11 -15.68
CA PHE A 10 -17.74 37.25 -14.62
C PHE A 10 -17.83 35.73 -14.90
N PHE A 11 -18.48 35.31 -15.98
CA PHE A 11 -18.63 33.90 -16.35
C PHE A 11 -18.08 33.61 -17.75
N SER A 12 -16.79 33.89 -17.97
CA SER A 12 -16.07 33.24 -19.05
C SER A 12 -15.41 31.97 -18.48
N PRO A 13 -15.74 30.77 -18.96
CA PRO A 13 -15.04 29.56 -18.51
C PRO A 13 -13.56 29.73 -18.88
N SER A 14 -12.68 29.61 -17.88
CA SER A 14 -11.25 29.56 -18.12
C SER A 14 -10.99 28.43 -19.12
N VAL A 15 -10.48 28.78 -20.30
CA VAL A 15 -10.04 27.81 -21.30
C VAL A 15 -9.09 26.85 -20.58
N LYS A 16 -9.49 25.59 -20.44
CA LYS A 16 -8.60 24.52 -20.01
C LYS A 16 -7.43 24.54 -20.98
N LYS A 17 -6.28 25.07 -20.55
CA LYS A 17 -5.00 24.78 -21.19
C LYS A 17 -4.89 23.26 -21.13
N SER A 18 -5.09 22.58 -22.25
CA SER A 18 -4.64 21.21 -22.39
C SER A 18 -3.15 21.24 -22.05
N ARG A 19 -2.76 20.43 -21.06
CA ARG A 19 -1.35 20.17 -20.77
C ARG A 19 -0.82 19.60 -22.09
N LYS A 20 -0.04 20.40 -22.83
CA LYS A 20 0.68 19.91 -23.99
C LYS A 20 1.53 18.77 -23.49
N ASP A 21 1.32 17.57 -24.04
CA ASP A 21 2.26 16.47 -23.90
C ASP A 21 3.64 17.01 -24.28
N GLU A 22 4.57 17.03 -23.30
CA GLU A 22 5.95 17.31 -23.64
C GLU A 22 6.45 16.18 -24.54
N PRO A 23 7.14 16.50 -25.66
CA PRO A 23 7.60 15.46 -26.56
C PRO A 23 8.70 14.62 -25.89
N GLY A 24 8.42 13.32 -25.75
CA GLY A 24 9.44 12.28 -25.58
C GLY A 24 10.08 12.18 -24.20
N GLU A 25 9.29 12.17 -23.11
CA GLU A 25 9.84 11.74 -21.83
C GLU A 25 10.25 10.26 -21.93
N VAL A 26 11.55 9.99 -21.82
CA VAL A 26 12.09 8.62 -21.81
C VAL A 26 11.48 7.91 -20.60
N VAL A 27 10.62 6.92 -20.85
CA VAL A 27 10.00 6.12 -19.80
C VAL A 27 11.08 5.24 -19.17
N ARG A 28 11.62 5.70 -18.04
CA ARG A 28 12.54 4.91 -17.23
C ARG A 28 11.78 3.80 -16.51
N ARG A 29 12.47 2.70 -16.25
CA ARG A 29 11.90 1.53 -15.59
C ARG A 29 12.87 0.98 -14.55
N SER A 30 12.31 0.56 -13.42
CA SER A 30 13.01 -0.29 -12.46
C SER A 30 13.06 -1.72 -13.00
N ASN A 31 14.27 -2.27 -13.15
CA ASN A 31 14.53 -3.62 -13.63
C ASN A 31 15.17 -4.46 -12.52
N HIS A 32 14.78 -5.73 -12.43
CA HIS A 32 15.40 -6.69 -11.52
C HIS A 32 15.06 -8.12 -12.00
N ALA A 33 15.98 -9.07 -11.83
CA ALA A 33 15.78 -10.46 -12.27
C ALA A 33 14.53 -11.12 -11.65
N ASN A 34 14.24 -10.77 -10.39
CA ASN A 34 13.08 -11.27 -9.64
C ASN A 34 11.78 -10.49 -9.89
N TYR A 35 11.82 -9.40 -10.66
CA TYR A 35 10.57 -8.80 -11.13
C TYR A 35 9.97 -9.66 -12.25
N PRO A 36 8.64 -9.91 -12.24
CA PRO A 36 8.01 -10.58 -13.36
C PRO A 36 8.07 -9.73 -14.64
N ILE A 37 8.09 -8.40 -14.49
CA ILE A 37 8.16 -7.38 -15.54
C ILE A 37 8.89 -6.15 -15.02
N ALA A 38 9.51 -5.36 -15.89
CA ALA A 38 10.00 -4.03 -15.55
C ALA A 38 8.84 -3.13 -15.11
N ILE A 39 9.09 -2.31 -14.10
CA ILE A 39 8.08 -1.43 -13.51
C ILE A 39 8.45 0.00 -13.85
N SER A 40 7.57 0.72 -14.54
CA SER A 40 7.81 2.11 -14.91
C SER A 40 8.06 3.00 -13.70
N GLU A 41 8.95 3.98 -13.85
CA GLU A 41 9.10 5.06 -12.89
C GLU A 41 7.90 6.02 -12.97
N LEU A 42 7.67 6.79 -11.91
CA LEU A 42 6.64 7.83 -11.93
C LEU A 42 6.99 8.89 -13.00
N PRO A 43 6.02 9.32 -13.81
CA PRO A 43 6.19 10.49 -14.68
C PRO A 43 6.72 11.69 -13.89
N SER A 44 7.54 12.55 -14.51
CA SER A 44 8.11 13.69 -13.79
C SER A 44 7.06 14.66 -13.23
N SER A 45 5.87 14.69 -13.83
CA SER A 45 4.72 15.44 -13.31
C SER A 45 4.27 14.96 -11.93
N ILE A 46 4.40 13.66 -11.63
CA ILE A 46 4.02 13.08 -10.34
C ILE A 46 5.21 13.12 -9.37
N SER A 47 6.39 12.68 -9.82
CA SER A 47 7.54 12.50 -8.92
C SER A 47 8.07 13.81 -8.32
N LYS A 48 8.02 14.92 -9.05
CA LYS A 48 8.42 16.25 -8.54
C LYS A 48 7.54 16.70 -7.36
N GLU A 49 6.25 16.38 -7.40
CA GLU A 49 5.30 16.79 -6.38
C GLU A 49 5.43 15.99 -5.08
N LEU A 50 5.94 14.75 -5.11
CA LEU A 50 6.12 13.91 -3.92
C LEU A 50 7.03 14.54 -2.85
N SER A 51 7.97 15.38 -3.27
CA SER A 51 8.87 16.13 -2.37
C SER A 51 8.16 17.19 -1.53
N SER A 52 6.96 17.61 -1.94
CA SER A 52 6.15 18.63 -1.26
C SER A 52 5.10 18.04 -0.31
N LEU A 53 5.01 16.72 -0.23
CA LEU A 53 4.08 16.04 0.67
C LEU A 53 4.62 16.05 2.12
N PRO A 54 3.73 16.01 3.13
CA PRO A 54 2.28 15.81 3.05
C PRO A 54 1.49 17.06 2.66
N ALA A 55 0.37 16.91 1.96
CA ALA A 55 -0.52 18.00 1.58
C ALA A 55 -1.21 18.68 2.77
N ARG A 56 -1.44 17.94 3.86
CA ARG A 56 -1.90 18.46 5.14
C ARG A 56 -1.11 17.82 6.28
N PRO A 57 -0.89 18.55 7.39
CA PRO A 57 -0.22 17.98 8.55
C PRO A 57 -1.02 16.80 9.12
N GLY A 58 -0.31 15.84 9.71
CA GLY A 58 -0.92 14.73 10.41
C GLY A 58 -1.61 15.19 11.69
N ARG A 59 -2.74 14.56 12.01
CA ARG A 59 -3.47 14.74 13.27
C ARG A 59 -3.39 13.46 14.09
N ASP A 60 -2.96 13.58 15.34
CA ASP A 60 -2.95 12.45 16.26
C ASP A 60 -4.38 11.96 16.56
N VAL A 61 -4.54 10.64 16.57
CA VAL A 61 -5.75 9.94 17.03
C VAL A 61 -5.30 8.89 18.04
N ASN A 62 -5.24 9.33 19.30
CA ASN A 62 -4.74 8.58 20.46
C ASN A 62 -5.67 8.76 21.68
N ASP A 63 -6.96 9.00 21.44
CA ASP A 63 -8.00 9.22 22.46
C ASP A 63 -8.53 7.91 23.09
N GLN A 64 -7.89 6.76 22.78
CA GLN A 64 -8.27 5.44 23.25
C GLN A 64 -7.04 4.70 23.82
N PRO A 65 -7.23 3.76 24.76
CA PRO A 65 -6.15 2.94 25.29
C PRO A 65 -5.35 2.25 24.18
N ASP A 66 -4.02 2.29 24.31
CA ASP A 66 -3.05 1.65 23.42
C ASP A 66 -3.11 2.08 21.94
N LEU A 67 -3.95 3.05 21.60
CA LEU A 67 -4.09 3.56 20.24
C LEU A 67 -3.10 4.70 20.01
N ASP A 68 -2.27 4.56 19.00
CA ASP A 68 -1.37 5.60 18.54
C ASP A 68 -1.39 5.66 17.02
N LEU A 69 -2.25 6.54 16.51
CA LEU A 69 -2.39 6.81 15.09
C LEU A 69 -2.05 8.26 14.78
N VAL A 70 -1.50 8.48 13.59
CA VAL A 70 -1.44 9.81 12.96
C VAL A 70 -2.22 9.75 11.65
N TYR A 71 -3.25 10.57 11.51
CA TYR A 71 -4.11 10.61 10.32
C TYR A 71 -3.83 11.87 9.49
N PHE A 72 -3.39 11.66 8.24
CA PHE A 72 -3.20 12.67 7.21
C PHE A 72 -4.38 12.64 6.23
N GLU A 73 -5.21 13.68 6.25
CA GLU A 73 -6.47 13.77 5.49
C GLU A 73 -6.50 15.05 4.61
N PRO A 74 -5.85 15.06 3.42
CA PRO A 74 -5.09 13.97 2.84
C PRO A 74 -3.56 14.15 2.98
N TYR A 75 -2.82 13.04 2.83
CA TYR A 75 -1.37 13.08 2.61
C TYR A 75 -1.05 13.45 1.16
N VAL A 76 -1.70 12.81 0.20
CA VAL A 76 -1.55 13.07 -1.25
C VAL A 76 -2.76 13.89 -1.72
N PRO A 77 -2.58 15.06 -2.35
CA PRO A 77 -3.72 15.86 -2.77
C PRO A 77 -4.55 15.15 -3.85
N SER A 78 -5.85 15.44 -3.91
CA SER A 78 -6.82 14.65 -4.69
C SER A 78 -6.49 14.51 -6.18
N TYR A 79 -5.95 15.56 -6.80
CA TYR A 79 -5.56 15.52 -8.22
C TYR A 79 -4.40 14.55 -8.46
N LEU A 80 -3.39 14.55 -7.58
CA LEU A 80 -2.23 13.67 -7.64
C LEU A 80 -2.60 12.23 -7.25
N ALA A 81 -3.48 12.07 -6.25
CA ALA A 81 -3.92 10.76 -5.79
C ALA A 81 -4.63 9.96 -6.89
N LYS A 82 -5.36 10.64 -7.78
CA LYS A 82 -5.99 10.01 -8.95
C LYS A 82 -4.94 9.52 -9.96
N GLU A 83 -3.98 10.38 -10.32
CA GLU A 83 -2.91 10.03 -11.26
C GLU A 83 -2.08 8.85 -10.72
N LEU A 84 -1.74 8.89 -9.43
CA LEU A 84 -0.99 7.83 -8.75
C LEU A 84 -1.77 6.51 -8.70
N PHE A 85 -3.09 6.55 -8.44
CA PHE A 85 -3.94 5.36 -8.49
C PHE A 85 -3.94 4.71 -9.88
N GLU A 86 -4.18 5.50 -10.92
CA GLU A 86 -4.26 5.01 -12.30
C GLU A 86 -2.91 4.45 -12.76
N PHE A 87 -1.82 5.13 -12.42
CA PHE A 87 -0.46 4.69 -12.70
C PHE A 87 -0.15 3.35 -12.00
N LEU A 88 -0.25 3.29 -10.67
CA LEU A 88 0.15 2.10 -9.92
C LEU A 88 -0.70 0.88 -10.27
N ARG A 89 -2.00 1.08 -10.55
CA ARG A 89 -2.87 -0.01 -10.99
C ARG A 89 -2.44 -0.59 -12.34
N ALA A 90 -1.97 0.26 -13.26
CA ALA A 90 -1.54 -0.15 -14.59
C ALA A 90 -0.15 -0.80 -14.59
N GLU A 91 0.78 -0.26 -13.78
CA GLU A 91 2.20 -0.60 -13.86
C GLU A 91 2.62 -1.74 -12.93
N LEU A 92 1.94 -1.93 -11.79
CA LEU A 92 2.34 -2.96 -10.83
C LEU A 92 1.89 -4.36 -11.26
N PRO A 93 2.73 -5.38 -11.10
CA PRO A 93 2.31 -6.77 -11.17
C PRO A 93 1.55 -7.15 -9.90
N PHE A 94 0.41 -7.81 -10.05
CA PHE A 94 -0.42 -8.25 -8.95
C PHE A 94 -0.58 -9.77 -8.92
N TYR A 95 -0.98 -10.29 -7.77
CA TYR A 95 -1.22 -11.71 -7.54
C TYR A 95 -2.53 -11.87 -6.78
N ARG A 96 -3.18 -13.01 -6.96
CA ARG A 96 -4.32 -13.42 -6.12
C ARG A 96 -3.91 -14.72 -5.44
N VAL A 97 -3.26 -14.57 -4.29
CA VAL A 97 -2.61 -15.67 -3.58
C VAL A 97 -3.66 -16.65 -3.05
N GLU A 98 -3.36 -17.92 -3.20
CA GLU A 98 -4.12 -19.05 -2.70
C GLU A 98 -3.25 -19.86 -1.75
N TYR A 99 -3.79 -20.20 -0.59
CA TYR A 99 -3.09 -21.00 0.41
C TYR A 99 -4.08 -21.75 1.28
N ASP A 100 -3.63 -22.86 1.86
CA ASP A 100 -4.41 -23.61 2.81
C ASP A 100 -4.03 -23.20 4.24
N ILE A 101 -5.05 -23.00 5.06
CA ILE A 101 -4.87 -22.86 6.51
C ILE A 101 -5.39 -24.11 7.20
N ASN A 102 -4.65 -24.61 8.18
CA ASN A 102 -5.13 -25.65 9.08
C ASN A 102 -5.42 -25.02 10.45
N ARG A 103 -6.68 -25.02 10.87
CA ARG A 103 -7.10 -24.51 12.18
C ARG A 103 -8.01 -25.53 12.84
N GLY A 104 -7.60 -26.03 14.00
CA GLY A 104 -8.39 -27.00 14.77
C GLY A 104 -8.63 -28.32 14.02
N GLY A 105 -7.70 -28.75 13.16
CA GLY A 105 -7.83 -29.97 12.37
C GLY A 105 -8.61 -29.83 11.06
N TYR A 106 -9.16 -28.65 10.77
CA TYR A 106 -9.85 -28.37 9.51
C TYR A 106 -8.94 -27.59 8.55
N GLN A 107 -8.71 -28.16 7.37
CA GLN A 107 -8.06 -27.47 6.27
C GLN A 107 -9.07 -26.61 5.53
N THR A 108 -8.82 -25.31 5.48
CA THR A 108 -9.62 -24.36 4.71
C THR A 108 -8.76 -23.80 3.59
N HIS A 109 -9.23 -23.92 2.35
CA HIS A 109 -8.59 -23.28 1.21
C HIS A 109 -8.98 -21.79 1.17
N ILE A 110 -7.98 -20.92 1.18
CA ILE A 110 -8.17 -19.47 1.15
C ILE A 110 -7.67 -18.93 -0.17
N ARG A 111 -8.59 -18.30 -0.92
CA ARG A 111 -8.26 -17.38 -2.00
C ARG A 111 -8.35 -15.96 -1.49
N THR A 112 -7.25 -15.22 -1.54
CA THR A 112 -7.24 -13.83 -1.07
C THR A 112 -8.33 -13.00 -1.76
N PRO A 113 -9.24 -12.35 -1.00
CA PRO A 113 -10.34 -11.57 -1.58
C PRO A 113 -9.88 -10.16 -1.90
N ARG A 114 -8.74 -10.05 -2.60
CA ARG A 114 -8.07 -8.85 -3.11
C ARG A 114 -6.84 -9.28 -3.91
N TYR A 115 -6.32 -8.38 -4.73
CA TYR A 115 -5.03 -8.56 -5.38
C TYR A 115 -3.91 -8.00 -4.51
N THR A 116 -2.73 -8.61 -4.54
CA THR A 116 -1.58 -8.22 -3.72
C THR A 116 -0.29 -8.20 -4.52
N THR A 117 0.67 -7.40 -4.07
CA THR A 117 2.07 -7.50 -4.50
C THR A 117 2.97 -6.92 -3.42
N VAL A 118 4.20 -7.39 -3.32
CA VAL A 118 5.13 -6.97 -2.27
C VAL A 118 6.54 -6.78 -2.81
N PHE A 119 7.22 -5.79 -2.27
CA PHE A 119 8.60 -5.44 -2.55
C PHE A 119 9.32 -5.12 -1.25
N GLY A 120 10.60 -5.43 -1.19
CA GLY A 120 11.43 -5.20 -0.02
C GLY A 120 12.30 -6.37 0.35
N LEU A 121 13.09 -6.13 1.38
CA LEU A 121 14.01 -7.07 1.98
C LEU A 121 14.17 -6.70 3.45
N ASP A 122 14.29 -7.71 4.31
CA ASP A 122 14.47 -7.49 5.74
C ASP A 122 15.83 -6.84 6.06
N GLU A 123 15.95 -6.23 7.22
CA GLU A 123 17.12 -5.40 7.57
C GLU A 123 18.44 -6.18 7.71
N THR A 124 18.41 -7.52 7.69
CA THR A 124 19.63 -8.33 7.78
C THR A 124 20.39 -8.39 6.44
N ALA A 125 19.74 -8.04 5.33
CA ALA A 125 20.30 -8.10 4.00
C ALA A 125 20.02 -6.83 3.18
N ARG A 126 20.79 -6.62 2.11
CA ARG A 126 20.59 -5.53 1.14
C ARG A 126 20.83 -5.99 -0.28
N PHE A 127 20.26 -5.27 -1.24
CA PHE A 127 20.58 -5.44 -2.66
C PHE A 127 21.88 -4.70 -3.00
N GLU A 128 22.72 -5.30 -3.82
CA GLU A 128 23.83 -4.64 -4.53
C GLU A 128 23.35 -4.04 -5.86
N GLU A 129 24.21 -3.26 -6.51
CA GLU A 129 23.91 -2.63 -7.81
C GLU A 129 23.56 -3.65 -8.91
N ASP A 130 24.13 -4.86 -8.85
CA ASP A 130 23.83 -5.95 -9.77
C ASP A 130 22.54 -6.72 -9.43
N GLY A 131 21.85 -6.34 -8.35
CA GLY A 131 20.64 -6.99 -7.85
C GLY A 131 20.90 -8.21 -6.97
N SER A 132 22.15 -8.59 -6.71
CA SER A 132 22.47 -9.66 -5.78
C SER A 132 22.16 -9.26 -4.34
N VAL A 133 21.83 -10.26 -3.50
CA VAL A 133 21.51 -10.04 -2.09
C VAL A 133 22.72 -10.40 -1.24
N VAL A 134 23.18 -9.44 -0.43
CA VAL A 134 24.29 -9.61 0.50
C VAL A 134 23.86 -9.35 1.94
N ASP A 135 24.50 -10.02 2.88
CA ASP A 135 24.30 -9.80 4.31
C ASP A 135 24.90 -8.45 4.71
N VAL A 136 24.14 -7.63 5.46
CA VAL A 136 24.54 -6.25 5.78
C VAL A 136 25.80 -6.20 6.65
N ARG A 137 26.04 -7.20 7.50
CA ARG A 137 27.16 -7.19 8.45
C ARG A 137 28.45 -7.69 7.81
N SER A 138 28.35 -8.79 7.07
CA SER A 138 29.51 -9.47 6.51
C SER A 138 29.83 -9.02 5.08
N GLY A 139 28.87 -8.45 4.36
CA GLY A 139 29.00 -8.07 2.95
C GLY A 139 29.06 -9.26 1.99
N PHE A 140 28.99 -10.50 2.49
CA PHE A 140 28.97 -11.69 1.65
C PHE A 140 27.58 -11.95 1.09
N LYS A 141 27.54 -12.59 -0.08
CA LYS A 141 26.30 -13.06 -0.70
C LYS A 141 25.52 -13.93 0.28
N VAL A 142 24.23 -13.66 0.41
CA VAL A 142 23.36 -14.46 1.28
C VAL A 142 23.06 -15.80 0.61
N ASP A 143 23.46 -16.88 1.28
CA ASP A 143 22.99 -18.23 1.03
C ASP A 143 21.96 -18.59 2.10
N ASP A 144 20.67 -18.39 1.78
CA ASP A 144 19.57 -18.67 2.69
C ASP A 144 18.37 -19.23 1.92
N LYS A 145 17.96 -20.45 2.27
CA LYS A 145 16.86 -21.18 1.62
C LYS A 145 15.55 -20.41 1.56
N ARG A 146 15.33 -19.47 2.50
CA ARG A 146 14.14 -18.60 2.50
C ARG A 146 14.11 -17.67 1.29
N TYR A 147 15.25 -17.06 0.95
CA TYR A 147 15.38 -16.18 -0.21
C TYR A 147 15.40 -16.97 -1.52
N GLU A 148 15.90 -18.20 -1.51
CA GLU A 148 15.80 -19.08 -2.69
C GLU A 148 14.36 -19.48 -2.97
N ARG A 149 13.62 -19.86 -1.93
CA ARG A 149 12.21 -20.24 -2.03
C ARG A 149 11.34 -19.07 -2.47
N TYR A 150 11.58 -17.89 -1.90
CA TYR A 150 10.89 -16.66 -2.25
C TYR A 150 11.88 -15.52 -2.54
N PRO A 151 12.30 -15.39 -3.80
CA PRO A 151 13.30 -14.39 -4.19
C PRO A 151 12.81 -12.97 -3.93
N PRO A 152 13.49 -12.20 -3.06
CA PRO A 152 13.09 -10.84 -2.74
C PRO A 152 13.31 -9.91 -3.93
N ARG A 153 12.60 -8.79 -3.90
CA ARG A 153 12.54 -7.83 -5.00
C ARG A 153 12.80 -6.44 -4.42
N PRO A 154 13.69 -5.62 -5.00
CA PRO A 154 13.87 -4.25 -4.53
C PRO A 154 12.55 -3.47 -4.62
N ILE A 155 12.40 -2.42 -3.81
CA ILE A 155 11.25 -1.52 -3.93
C ILE A 155 11.43 -0.73 -5.23
N PRO A 156 10.51 -0.83 -6.21
CA PRO A 156 10.65 -0.11 -7.46
C PRO A 156 10.58 1.39 -7.21
N LYS A 157 11.29 2.16 -8.02
CA LYS A 157 11.48 3.60 -7.79
C LYS A 157 10.17 4.37 -7.62
N CYS A 158 9.11 3.98 -8.31
CA CYS A 158 7.79 4.60 -8.17
C CYS A 158 7.18 4.46 -6.75
N LEU A 159 7.45 3.36 -6.06
CA LEU A 159 7.05 3.14 -4.67
C LEU A 159 8.11 3.66 -3.69
N ASP A 160 9.39 3.62 -4.06
CA ASP A 160 10.48 4.11 -3.23
C ASP A 160 10.44 5.63 -3.04
N ASP A 161 10.09 6.39 -4.08
CA ASP A 161 9.91 7.84 -3.98
C ASP A 161 8.82 8.20 -2.94
N LEU A 162 7.72 7.43 -2.91
CA LEU A 162 6.65 7.59 -1.92
C LEU A 162 7.12 7.15 -0.51
N ARG A 163 7.88 6.05 -0.41
CA ARG A 163 8.49 5.60 0.84
C ARG A 163 9.38 6.70 1.45
N ARG A 164 10.29 7.26 0.66
CA ARG A 164 11.22 8.33 1.09
C ARG A 164 10.48 9.59 1.54
N SER A 165 9.44 9.99 0.82
CA SER A 165 8.54 11.07 1.25
C SER A 165 7.92 10.76 2.63
N THR A 166 7.42 9.53 2.80
CA THR A 166 6.79 9.08 4.06
C THR A 166 7.77 9.09 5.22
N GLU A 167 8.99 8.59 5.03
CA GLU A 167 10.03 8.61 6.06
C GLU A 167 10.39 10.03 6.47
N ALA A 168 10.49 10.96 5.51
CA ALA A 168 10.76 12.36 5.81
C ALA A 168 9.63 13.02 6.62
N ALA A 169 8.37 12.66 6.35
CA ALA A 169 7.21 13.24 7.02
C ALA A 169 6.92 12.63 8.41
N THR A 170 7.42 11.43 8.70
CA THR A 170 7.04 10.65 9.90
C THR A 170 8.20 10.30 10.81
N ASP A 171 9.44 10.52 10.37
CA ASP A 171 10.68 10.08 11.03
C ASP A 171 10.76 8.56 11.28
N CYS A 172 9.89 7.79 10.62
CA CYS A 172 9.90 6.33 10.64
C CYS A 172 10.79 5.80 9.51
N ARG A 173 11.21 4.53 9.61
CA ARG A 173 11.98 3.84 8.56
C ARG A 173 11.26 2.59 8.10
N PHE A 174 11.31 2.33 6.80
CA PHE A 174 10.63 1.21 6.16
C PHE A 174 11.55 0.52 5.14
N ASN A 175 11.45 -0.80 5.05
CA ASN A 175 12.19 -1.64 4.09
C ASN A 175 11.28 -2.61 3.30
N PHE A 176 9.98 -2.62 3.60
CA PHE A 176 8.97 -3.38 2.88
C PHE A 176 7.80 -2.49 2.43
N CYS A 177 7.26 -2.82 1.26
CA CYS A 177 6.08 -2.20 0.67
C CYS A 177 5.12 -3.28 0.19
N LEU A 178 4.00 -3.43 0.88
CA LEU A 178 2.89 -4.29 0.46
C LEU A 178 1.79 -3.42 -0.15
N VAL A 179 1.42 -3.74 -1.38
CA VAL A 179 0.32 -3.11 -2.11
C VAL A 179 -0.85 -4.09 -2.19
N ASN A 180 -2.01 -3.67 -1.70
CA ASN A 180 -3.28 -4.38 -1.86
C ASN A 180 -4.16 -3.62 -2.85
N TYR A 181 -4.69 -4.29 -3.86
CA TYR A 181 -5.71 -3.76 -4.76
C TYR A 181 -7.04 -4.49 -4.53
N TYR A 182 -8.00 -3.75 -4.00
CA TYR A 182 -9.40 -4.17 -3.87
C TYR A 182 -10.09 -3.76 -5.17
N ALA A 183 -10.41 -4.73 -6.03
CA ALA A 183 -10.97 -4.44 -7.35
C ALA A 183 -12.39 -3.85 -7.26
N SER A 184 -13.14 -4.22 -6.22
CA SER A 184 -14.46 -3.68 -5.95
C SER A 184 -14.80 -3.69 -4.45
N GLY A 185 -16.01 -3.27 -4.11
CA GLY A 185 -16.58 -3.35 -2.76
C GLY A 185 -16.68 -4.77 -2.21
N THR A 186 -16.68 -5.78 -3.07
CA THR A 186 -16.78 -7.21 -2.66
C THR A 186 -15.46 -7.79 -2.14
N ASP A 187 -14.34 -7.15 -2.46
CA ASP A 187 -13.02 -7.47 -1.92
C ASP A 187 -12.88 -6.91 -0.49
N SER A 188 -12.11 -7.59 0.36
CA SER A 188 -12.05 -7.29 1.80
C SER A 188 -10.76 -7.80 2.48
N ILE A 189 -10.60 -7.43 3.74
CA ILE A 189 -9.68 -8.09 4.66
C ILE A 189 -10.35 -8.15 6.03
N SER A 190 -10.40 -9.34 6.62
CA SER A 190 -10.99 -9.56 7.94
C SER A 190 -10.19 -8.84 9.04
N PHE A 191 -10.75 -8.76 10.24
CA PHE A 191 -10.04 -8.22 11.41
C PHE A 191 -8.74 -9.00 11.66
N HIS A 192 -7.62 -8.28 11.68
CA HIS A 192 -6.27 -8.77 11.95
C HIS A 192 -5.44 -7.66 12.60
N SER A 193 -4.27 -8.02 13.11
CA SER A 193 -3.24 -7.09 13.54
C SER A 193 -1.96 -7.41 12.76
N ASP A 194 -1.13 -6.42 12.51
CA ASP A 194 0.21 -6.62 11.96
C ASP A 194 1.20 -6.76 13.13
N ASP A 195 1.04 -7.86 13.90
CA ASP A 195 1.79 -8.16 15.13
C ASP A 195 2.77 -9.32 14.98
N GLU A 196 3.18 -9.63 13.74
CA GLU A 196 4.15 -10.65 13.47
C GLU A 196 5.53 -10.31 14.06
N LYS A 197 6.18 -11.30 14.70
CA LYS A 197 7.47 -11.13 15.39
C LYS A 197 8.56 -10.53 14.50
N PHE A 198 8.51 -10.78 13.19
CA PHE A 198 9.48 -10.26 12.25
C PHE A 198 9.38 -8.76 12.00
N LEU A 199 8.38 -8.07 12.55
CA LEU A 199 8.25 -6.60 12.51
C LEU A 199 8.90 -5.90 13.71
N GLY A 200 9.36 -6.67 14.70
CA GLY A 200 9.88 -6.12 15.95
C GLY A 200 8.77 -5.60 16.89
N PRO A 201 9.15 -5.06 18.04
CA PRO A 201 8.20 -4.47 18.99
C PRO A 201 7.62 -3.16 18.44
N ASP A 202 6.34 -2.91 18.72
CA ASP A 202 5.64 -1.66 18.42
C ASP A 202 5.86 -1.10 17.00
N PRO A 203 5.60 -1.90 15.94
CA PRO A 203 5.98 -1.54 14.59
C PRO A 203 5.21 -0.31 14.09
N ALA A 204 5.92 0.54 13.36
CA ALA A 204 5.32 1.63 12.59
C ALA A 204 4.84 1.12 11.22
N ILE A 205 3.60 1.44 10.86
CA ILE A 205 2.97 1.04 9.59
C ILE A 205 2.29 2.24 8.96
N ALA A 206 2.85 2.74 7.86
CA ALA A 206 2.25 3.81 7.08
C ALA A 206 1.35 3.23 6.00
N SER A 207 0.06 3.57 6.00
CA SER A 207 -0.97 2.99 5.15
C SER A 207 -1.68 4.07 4.33
N PHE A 208 -1.37 4.12 3.03
CA PHE A 208 -1.99 5.03 2.06
C PHE A 208 -3.25 4.41 1.46
N SER A 209 -4.24 5.24 1.18
CA SER A 209 -5.46 4.89 0.45
C SER A 209 -5.56 5.68 -0.84
N LEU A 210 -5.73 5.01 -1.98
CA LEU A 210 -5.90 5.63 -3.29
C LEU A 210 -7.11 5.02 -4.01
N GLY A 211 -7.89 5.84 -4.73
CA GLY A 211 -9.10 5.39 -5.43
C GLY A 211 -10.35 5.40 -4.55
N ALA A 212 -11.17 4.36 -4.62
CA ALA A 212 -12.45 4.31 -3.93
C ALA A 212 -12.30 4.45 -2.40
N ARG A 213 -13.10 5.35 -1.80
CA ARG A 213 -13.16 5.52 -0.34
C ARG A 213 -13.59 4.22 0.30
N ARG A 214 -12.90 3.72 1.35
CA ARG A 214 -13.30 2.51 2.09
C ARG A 214 -13.30 2.73 3.59
N ASP A 215 -14.17 2.02 4.29
CA ASP A 215 -14.25 2.09 5.74
C ASP A 215 -13.12 1.24 6.32
N PHE A 216 -12.20 1.86 7.05
CA PHE A 216 -11.20 1.19 7.87
C PHE A 216 -11.75 1.07 9.28
N LEU A 217 -12.06 -0.16 9.68
CA LEU A 217 -12.65 -0.42 10.99
C LEU A 217 -11.55 -0.88 11.95
N MET A 218 -11.55 -0.35 13.17
CA MET A 218 -10.67 -0.82 14.24
C MET A 218 -11.48 -1.19 15.47
N LYS A 219 -11.02 -2.23 16.18
CA LYS A 219 -11.52 -2.61 17.49
C LYS A 219 -10.38 -3.10 18.37
N HIS A 220 -10.44 -2.77 19.65
CA HIS A 220 -9.48 -3.28 20.62
C HIS A 220 -9.67 -4.80 20.81
N LYS A 221 -8.57 -5.52 21.05
CA LYS A 221 -8.58 -6.93 21.48
C LYS A 221 -9.22 -7.02 22.88
N PRO A 222 -9.75 -8.18 23.30
CA PRO A 222 -10.30 -8.32 24.65
C PRO A 222 -9.29 -7.91 25.72
N ILE A 223 -9.68 -6.99 26.60
CA ILE A 223 -8.90 -6.59 27.77
C ILE A 223 -9.29 -7.53 28.92
N PRO A 224 -8.34 -8.25 29.53
CA PRO A 224 -8.64 -9.10 30.69
C PRO A 224 -9.24 -8.27 31.83
N PRO A 225 -10.19 -8.83 32.62
CA PRO A 225 -10.68 -8.18 33.82
C PRO A 225 -9.55 -7.88 34.80
N ASP A 226 -9.62 -6.72 35.45
CA ASP A 226 -8.74 -6.33 36.55
C ASP A 226 -9.57 -6.27 37.83
N ASP A 227 -9.24 -7.13 38.81
CA ASP A 227 -9.95 -7.19 40.10
C ASP A 227 -9.87 -5.86 40.88
N GLN A 228 -8.84 -5.04 40.61
CA GLN A 228 -8.68 -3.72 41.23
C GLN A 228 -9.43 -2.61 40.46
N ASN A 229 -9.80 -2.86 39.21
CA ASN A 229 -10.56 -1.94 38.38
C ASN A 229 -11.63 -2.67 37.53
N PRO A 230 -12.74 -3.11 38.16
CA PRO A 230 -13.79 -3.86 37.49
C PRO A 230 -14.53 -3.06 36.40
N HIS A 231 -14.38 -1.74 36.40
CA HIS A 231 -14.88 -0.84 35.34
C HIS A 231 -13.74 -0.32 34.45
N GLY A 232 -12.71 -1.15 34.24
CA GLY A 232 -11.58 -0.87 33.37
C GLY A 232 -11.98 -0.37 31.97
N PRO A 233 -11.01 0.15 31.21
CA PRO A 233 -11.26 0.85 29.96
C PRO A 233 -12.20 0.07 29.03
N GLN A 234 -13.14 0.78 28.40
CA GLN A 234 -14.06 0.25 27.40
C GLN A 234 -13.77 0.92 26.05
N PRO A 235 -12.76 0.45 25.30
CA PRO A 235 -12.38 1.07 24.05
C PRO A 235 -13.53 1.03 23.05
N ARG A 236 -13.79 2.17 22.40
CA ARG A 236 -14.83 2.25 21.37
C ARG A 236 -14.29 1.70 20.05
N GLN A 237 -15.15 1.04 19.28
CA GLN A 237 -14.82 0.72 17.90
C GLN A 237 -14.65 2.00 17.09
N LEU A 238 -13.64 2.04 16.22
CA LEU A 238 -13.36 3.15 15.34
C LEU A 238 -13.75 2.80 13.91
N LYS A 239 -14.27 3.80 13.21
CA LYS A 239 -14.60 3.73 11.79
C LYS A 239 -14.00 4.95 11.10
N LEU A 240 -12.97 4.73 10.31
CA LEU A 240 -12.26 5.77 9.56
C LEU A 240 -12.62 5.64 8.06
N PRO A 241 -13.43 6.53 7.48
CA PRO A 241 -13.78 6.47 6.06
C PRO A 241 -12.65 7.01 5.18
N LEU A 242 -11.59 6.21 4.99
CA LEU A 242 -10.39 6.60 4.26
C LEU A 242 -10.69 6.91 2.79
N ALA A 243 -10.48 8.16 2.39
CA ALA A 243 -10.65 8.66 1.03
C ALA A 243 -9.37 8.51 0.18
N SER A 244 -9.47 8.81 -1.11
CA SER A 244 -8.29 8.84 -1.98
C SER A 244 -7.33 9.95 -1.55
N GLY A 245 -6.07 9.58 -1.32
CA GLY A 245 -5.00 10.46 -0.88
C GLY A 245 -4.75 10.44 0.64
N ASP A 246 -5.63 9.80 1.41
CA ASP A 246 -5.46 9.69 2.85
C ASP A 246 -4.31 8.74 3.21
N MET A 247 -3.61 9.05 4.31
CA MET A 247 -2.67 8.13 4.93
C MET A 247 -2.94 8.05 6.44
N ILE A 248 -2.93 6.83 6.98
CA ILE A 248 -2.83 6.61 8.42
C ILE A 248 -1.46 6.02 8.75
N LEU A 249 -0.79 6.57 9.74
CA LEU A 249 0.38 5.96 10.38
C LEU A 249 -0.10 5.28 11.66
N MET A 250 0.09 3.97 11.77
CA MET A 250 -0.17 3.21 12.99
C MET A 250 1.16 2.92 13.67
N ARG A 251 1.32 3.20 14.96
CA ARG A 251 2.58 2.98 15.69
C ARG A 251 2.31 2.56 17.14
N GLY A 252 3.38 2.44 17.92
CA GLY A 252 3.29 2.10 19.33
C GLY A 252 2.59 0.76 19.55
N ARG A 253 1.80 0.68 20.62
CA ARG A 253 1.07 -0.52 21.04
C ARG A 253 -0.18 -0.82 20.19
N THR A 254 -0.39 -0.10 19.09
CA THR A 254 -1.57 -0.25 18.24
C THR A 254 -1.66 -1.66 17.68
N GLN A 255 -0.60 -2.20 17.08
CA GLN A 255 -0.68 -3.55 16.48
C GLN A 255 -0.81 -4.65 17.53
N SER A 256 -0.21 -4.50 18.71
CA SER A 256 -0.34 -5.49 19.78
C SER A 256 -1.76 -5.55 20.35
N ASN A 257 -2.51 -4.44 20.37
CA ASN A 257 -3.78 -4.33 21.09
C ASN A 257 -5.01 -4.06 20.23
N TRP A 258 -4.86 -3.60 18.98
CA TRP A 258 -5.97 -3.28 18.09
C TRP A 258 -5.98 -4.17 16.85
N LEU A 259 -7.18 -4.62 16.51
CA LEU A 259 -7.48 -5.30 15.25
C LEU A 259 -8.03 -4.28 14.26
N HIS A 260 -7.71 -4.44 12.98
CA HIS A 260 -8.24 -3.61 11.90
C HIS A 260 -8.72 -4.41 10.69
N SER A 261 -9.66 -3.86 9.93
CA SER A 261 -10.27 -4.52 8.77
C SER A 261 -10.76 -3.55 7.69
N ILE A 262 -10.93 -4.08 6.47
CA ILE A 262 -11.69 -3.45 5.38
C ILE A 262 -12.88 -4.36 5.06
N PRO A 263 -14.11 -4.01 5.48
CA PRO A 263 -15.29 -4.86 5.27
C PRO A 263 -15.74 -4.82 3.81
N LYS A 264 -16.48 -5.86 3.41
CA LYS A 264 -17.20 -5.88 2.12
C LYS A 264 -18.29 -4.81 2.11
N ARG A 265 -18.60 -4.30 0.92
CA ARG A 265 -19.71 -3.40 0.65
C ARG A 265 -20.69 -4.07 -0.31
N THR A 266 -21.97 -3.77 -0.12
CA THR A 266 -23.08 -4.32 -0.90
C THR A 266 -23.88 -3.19 -1.55
N GLY A 267 -24.81 -3.56 -2.45
CA GLY A 267 -25.68 -2.62 -3.14
C GLY A 267 -24.90 -1.65 -4.04
N LYS A 268 -25.30 -0.36 -4.02
CA LYS A 268 -24.73 0.68 -4.89
C LYS A 268 -23.22 0.92 -4.72
N ASN A 269 -22.62 0.44 -3.64
CA ASN A 269 -21.19 0.59 -3.36
C ASN A 269 -20.38 -0.69 -3.65
N ALA A 270 -20.99 -1.70 -4.27
CA ALA A 270 -20.30 -2.93 -4.65
C ALA A 270 -19.31 -2.70 -5.80
N GLU A 271 -19.67 -1.85 -6.78
CA GLU A 271 -18.83 -1.50 -7.93
C GLU A 271 -18.30 -0.07 -7.81
N ASP A 272 -17.37 0.14 -6.86
CA ASP A 272 -16.89 1.47 -6.46
C ASP A 272 -15.68 1.99 -7.27
N GLY A 273 -15.21 1.23 -8.27
CA GLY A 273 -14.09 1.61 -9.14
C GLY A 273 -12.71 1.17 -8.65
N GLY A 274 -12.65 0.52 -7.48
CA GLY A 274 -11.46 -0.11 -6.93
C GLY A 274 -10.62 0.82 -6.04
N ARG A 275 -9.86 0.22 -5.12
CA ARG A 275 -8.98 0.90 -4.15
C ARG A 275 -7.61 0.26 -4.11
N ILE A 276 -6.57 1.07 -4.20
CA ILE A 276 -5.21 0.67 -3.85
C ILE A 276 -4.90 1.08 -2.41
N ASN A 277 -4.28 0.18 -1.67
CA ASN A 277 -3.74 0.41 -0.36
C ASN A 277 -2.25 0.07 -0.35
N ILE A 278 -1.40 1.05 -0.05
CA ILE A 278 0.05 0.87 0.03
C ILE A 278 0.43 0.91 1.49
N THR A 279 1.10 -0.13 1.97
CA THR A 279 1.53 -0.24 3.35
C THR A 279 3.03 -0.41 3.43
N PHE A 280 3.70 0.56 4.03
CA PHE A 280 5.13 0.51 4.33
C PHE A 280 5.36 -0.05 5.72
N ARG A 281 6.32 -0.96 5.83
CA ARG A 281 6.67 -1.68 7.06
C ARG A 281 8.18 -1.87 7.18
N LYS A 282 8.61 -2.26 8.37
CA LYS A 282 10.00 -2.63 8.65
C LYS A 282 10.08 -4.09 9.11
N ALA A 283 10.60 -4.97 8.27
CA ALA A 283 10.94 -6.33 8.69
C ALA A 283 12.37 -6.37 9.23
N VAL A 284 12.54 -6.95 10.42
CA VAL A 284 13.80 -6.98 11.17
C VAL A 284 14.57 -8.29 11.02
N VAL A 285 13.94 -9.34 10.49
CA VAL A 285 14.55 -10.66 10.30
C VAL A 285 14.06 -11.33 9.03
N LYS A 286 14.83 -12.30 8.53
CA LYS A 286 14.58 -13.03 7.28
C LYS A 286 13.22 -13.71 7.16
N ASP A 287 12.64 -14.12 8.28
CA ASP A 287 11.29 -14.70 8.31
C ASP A 287 10.23 -13.72 7.79
N GLY A 288 10.45 -12.41 7.95
CA GLY A 288 9.57 -11.40 7.38
C GLY A 288 9.57 -11.40 5.86
N THR A 289 10.75 -11.57 5.25
CA THR A 289 10.88 -11.70 3.80
C THR A 289 10.14 -12.94 3.30
N GLU A 290 10.41 -14.12 3.88
CA GLU A 290 9.69 -15.35 3.49
C GLU A 290 8.17 -15.20 3.65
N ASN A 291 7.72 -14.70 4.79
CA ASN A 291 6.29 -14.54 5.08
C ASN A 291 5.60 -13.61 4.08
N TYR A 292 6.17 -12.42 3.85
CA TYR A 292 5.56 -11.45 2.95
C TYR A 292 5.43 -11.98 1.54
N TYR A 293 6.48 -12.59 0.99
CA TYR A 293 6.42 -13.11 -0.37
C TYR A 293 5.52 -14.34 -0.49
N ASN A 294 5.52 -15.24 0.49
CA ASN A 294 4.63 -16.39 0.48
C ASN A 294 3.15 -15.98 0.43
N TYR A 295 2.73 -15.06 1.30
CA TYR A 295 1.31 -14.71 1.46
C TYR A 295 0.81 -13.58 0.56
N ASN A 296 1.69 -12.87 -0.15
CA ASN A 296 1.31 -11.73 -1.02
C ASN A 296 1.74 -11.87 -2.49
N VAL A 297 2.52 -12.91 -2.82
CA VAL A 297 2.88 -13.29 -4.19
C VAL A 297 2.55 -14.76 -4.42
N GLY A 298 3.12 -15.64 -3.58
CA GLY A 298 2.93 -17.09 -3.68
C GLY A 298 3.43 -17.66 -5.01
N THR A 299 2.77 -18.71 -5.49
CA THR A 299 3.10 -19.43 -6.75
C THR A 299 2.08 -19.21 -7.87
N GLY A 300 1.12 -18.29 -7.66
CA GLY A 300 0.04 -18.03 -8.60
C GLY A 300 0.46 -17.21 -9.84
N PRO A 301 -0.42 -17.09 -10.84
CA PRO A 301 -0.14 -16.29 -12.04
C PRO A 301 -0.04 -14.80 -11.71
N VAL A 302 0.70 -14.07 -12.55
CA VAL A 302 0.79 -12.61 -12.50
C VAL A 302 -0.45 -12.01 -13.17
N TYR A 303 -1.11 -11.08 -12.50
CA TYR A 303 -2.22 -10.30 -13.03
C TYR A 303 -1.78 -8.86 -13.31
N ARG A 304 -2.37 -8.26 -14.35
CA ARG A 304 -2.23 -6.83 -14.66
C ARG A 304 -3.60 -6.23 -14.97
N TRP A 305 -3.70 -4.92 -14.79
CA TRP A 305 -4.89 -4.18 -15.18
C TRP A 305 -4.97 -4.03 -16.69
N ASP A 306 -6.04 -4.56 -17.28
CA ASP A 306 -6.41 -4.34 -18.68
C ASP A 306 -7.25 -3.05 -18.76
N LYS A 307 -6.68 -1.99 -19.35
CA LYS A 307 -7.37 -0.69 -19.46
C LYS A 307 -8.61 -0.75 -20.35
N THR A 308 -8.62 -1.62 -21.36
CA THR A 308 -9.72 -1.75 -22.31
C THR A 308 -10.89 -2.50 -21.68
N MET A 309 -10.60 -3.64 -21.06
CA MET A 309 -11.59 -4.49 -20.40
C MET A 309 -11.99 -3.96 -19.01
N ARG A 310 -11.18 -3.07 -18.43
CA ARG A 310 -11.36 -2.49 -17.09
C ARG A 310 -11.42 -3.54 -15.98
N GLU A 311 -10.54 -4.53 -16.06
CA GLU A 311 -10.43 -5.61 -15.07
C GLU A 311 -8.99 -6.10 -14.92
N MET A 312 -8.72 -6.87 -13.87
CA MET A 312 -7.44 -7.55 -13.70
C MET A 312 -7.44 -8.86 -14.50
N ARG A 313 -6.47 -9.02 -15.40
CA ARG A 313 -6.33 -10.22 -16.23
C ARG A 313 -4.96 -10.84 -16.06
N VAL A 314 -4.87 -12.15 -16.28
CA VAL A 314 -3.60 -12.88 -16.25
C VAL A 314 -2.70 -12.34 -17.37
N SER A 315 -1.50 -11.91 -17.00
CA SER A 315 -0.48 -11.43 -17.93
C SER A 315 0.02 -12.60 -18.77
N SER A 316 0.00 -12.46 -20.11
CA SER A 316 0.52 -13.51 -20.98
C SER A 316 2.05 -13.64 -20.85
N ALA A 317 2.60 -14.79 -21.24
CA ALA A 317 4.06 -14.99 -21.25
C ALA A 317 4.77 -13.98 -22.19
N LYS A 318 4.09 -13.56 -23.26
CA LYS A 318 4.58 -12.54 -24.19
C LYS A 318 4.69 -11.17 -23.51
N ASP A 319 3.67 -10.77 -22.76
CA ASP A 319 3.66 -9.50 -22.00
C ASP A 319 4.77 -9.46 -20.94
N GLN A 320 5.12 -10.63 -20.38
CA GLN A 320 6.19 -10.76 -19.39
C GLN A 320 7.59 -10.67 -20.01
N LEU A 321 7.76 -11.16 -21.24
CA LEU A 321 9.03 -11.10 -21.98
C LEU A 321 9.27 -9.72 -22.58
N GLU A 322 8.25 -9.08 -23.17
CA GLU A 322 8.34 -7.72 -23.71
C GLU A 322 8.56 -6.68 -22.60
N GLY A 323 8.06 -6.95 -21.39
CA GLY A 323 8.29 -6.13 -20.21
C GLY A 323 9.68 -6.26 -19.58
N LYS A 324 10.54 -7.19 -20.01
CA LYS A 324 11.90 -7.35 -19.47
C LYS A 324 13.01 -6.71 -20.33
N GLN A 325 12.66 -6.19 -21.51
CA GLN A 325 13.55 -5.43 -22.39
C GLN A 325 13.50 -3.93 -22.06
#